data_AF-A0A7W0GUU0-F1
#
_entry.id   AF-A0A7W0GUU0-F1
#
_cell.length_a   1.000
_cell.length_b   1.000
_cell.length_c   1.000
_cell.angle_alpha   90.00
_cell.angle_beta   90.00
_cell.angle_gamma   90.00
#
_symmetry.space_group_name_H-M   'P 1'
#
loop_
_entity.id
_entity.type
_entity.pdbx_description
1 polymer ?
#
loop_
_entity_poly.entity_id
_entity_poly.type
_entity_poly.pdbx_seq_one_letter_code
_entity_poly.pdbx_strand_id
1 'polypeptide(L)'
;MQISRIRLANFRQHENTELDLGAGLTGIIGPNGVGKTTILEAIAWAMYGMPAARGSRETIRRRGAPPRAKVEVEMEFALGPHQYRILRSLNGAELYQDGDSAPVANSLASVTERVTRLLGMTRDEFFNTYFTGQKELAVMAAMSAPERAQFLSRVLG
;
A
#
# COMPACT_ATOMS: atom_id res chain seq x y z
N MET A 1 9.08 5.58 7.28
CA MET A 1 8.12 5.92 6.20
C MET A 1 6.91 6.58 6.85
N GLN A 2 6.33 7.61 6.23
CA GLN A 2 5.09 8.24 6.69
C GLN A 2 4.15 8.46 5.50
N ILE A 3 2.93 7.94 5.54
CA ILE A 3 1.92 8.15 4.49
C ILE A 3 1.14 9.41 4.85
N SER A 4 1.10 10.40 3.95
CA SER A 4 0.38 11.66 4.17
C SER A 4 -1.05 11.59 3.64
N ARG A 5 -1.24 10.98 2.46
CA ARG A 5 -2.52 10.95 1.75
C ARG A 5 -2.68 9.67 0.95
N ILE A 6 -3.92 9.19 0.86
CA ILE A 6 -4.29 8.12 -0.06
C ILE A 6 -5.65 8.43 -0.71
N ARG A 7 -5.74 8.17 -2.02
CA ARG A 7 -6.95 8.30 -2.82
C ARG A 7 -7.22 7.01 -3.57
N LEU A 8 -8.45 6.51 -3.48
CA LEU A 8 -8.93 5.28 -4.11
C LEU A 8 -10.04 5.64 -5.09
N ALA A 9 -9.91 5.23 -6.34
CA ALA A 9 -10.95 5.35 -7.37
C ALA A 9 -11.36 3.96 -7.87
N ASN A 10 -12.65 3.65 -7.78
CA ASN A 10 -13.28 2.38 -8.17
C ASN A 10 -12.55 1.14 -7.64
N PHE A 11 -12.01 1.22 -6.43
CA PHE A 11 -11.24 0.17 -5.78
C PHE A 11 -12.12 -0.57 -4.76
N ARG A 12 -12.56 -1.77 -5.13
CA ARG A 12 -13.46 -2.64 -4.37
C ARG A 12 -14.71 -1.90 -3.85
N GLN A 13 -14.82 -1.64 -2.55
CA GLN A 13 -15.98 -0.98 -1.94
C GLN A 13 -15.98 0.54 -2.20
N HIS A 14 -14.83 1.11 -2.56
CA HIS A 14 -14.63 2.56 -2.69
C HIS A 14 -14.87 3.03 -4.14
N GLU A 15 -15.85 3.92 -4.35
CA GLU A 15 -16.06 4.59 -5.64
C GLU A 15 -15.01 5.68 -5.85
N ASN A 16 -14.91 6.54 -4.84
CA ASN A 16 -14.00 7.65 -4.74
C ASN A 16 -13.83 7.92 -3.25
N THR A 17 -12.66 7.62 -2.71
CA THR A 17 -12.35 7.83 -1.29
C THR A 17 -11.01 8.49 -1.20
N GLU A 18 -10.92 9.53 -0.39
CA GLU A 18 -9.70 10.28 -0.17
C GLU A 18 -9.52 10.46 1.32
N LEU A 19 -8.32 10.19 1.82
CA LEU A 19 -7.99 10.21 3.23
C LEU A 19 -6.65 10.93 3.42
N ASP A 20 -6.68 11.97 4.23
CA ASP A 20 -5.48 12.58 4.78
C ASP A 20 -5.12 11.86 6.08
N LEU A 21 -4.00 11.15 6.08
CA LEU A 21 -3.53 10.37 7.22
C LEU A 21 -2.59 11.18 8.12
N GLY A 22 -1.84 12.12 7.53
CA GLY A 22 -1.02 13.10 8.25
C GLY A 22 0.02 12.48 9.21
N ALA A 23 0.46 13.26 10.19
CA ALA A 23 1.27 12.79 11.30
C ALA A 23 0.38 12.42 12.48
N GLY A 24 0.80 11.43 13.28
CA GLY A 24 0.10 11.04 14.51
C GLY A 24 -0.80 9.82 14.34
N LEU A 25 -1.91 9.80 15.08
CA LEU A 25 -2.82 8.67 15.14
C LEU A 25 -4.10 8.94 14.34
N THR A 26 -4.35 8.12 13.32
CA THR A 26 -5.58 8.17 12.52
C THR A 26 -6.45 6.96 12.80
N GLY A 27 -7.68 7.19 13.27
CA GLY A 27 -8.67 6.14 13.54
C GLY A 27 -9.68 6.00 12.40
N ILE A 28 -9.74 4.82 11.77
CA ILE A 28 -10.73 4.50 10.73
C ILE A 28 -11.85 3.66 11.36
N ILE A 29 -13.02 4.28 11.58
CA ILE A 29 -14.15 3.66 12.29
C ILE A 29 -15.35 3.53 11.34
N GLY A 30 -16.07 2.41 11.45
CA GLY A 30 -17.28 2.18 10.66
C GLY A 30 -17.76 0.73 10.76
N PRO A 31 -18.93 0.40 10.20
CA PRO A 31 -19.50 -0.95 10.23
C PRO A 31 -18.61 -2.01 9.58
N ASN A 32 -18.86 -3.28 9.89
CA ASN A 32 -18.21 -4.39 9.20
C ASN A 32 -18.62 -4.42 7.72
N GLY A 33 -17.68 -4.73 6.83
CA GLY A 33 -17.92 -4.80 5.39
C GLY A 33 -17.89 -3.46 4.64
N VAL A 34 -17.77 -2.31 5.32
CA VAL A 34 -17.78 -0.97 4.68
C VAL A 34 -16.52 -0.65 3.86
N GLY A 35 -15.44 -1.43 4.00
CA GLY A 35 -14.18 -1.22 3.26
C GLY A 35 -12.98 -0.76 4.10
N LYS A 36 -13.06 -0.75 5.44
CA LYS A 36 -11.91 -0.35 6.29
C LYS A 36 -10.62 -1.12 5.97
N THR A 37 -10.71 -2.44 5.88
CA THR A 37 -9.58 -3.30 5.50
C THR A 37 -9.13 -3.05 4.06
N THR A 38 -10.03 -2.62 3.18
CA THR A 38 -9.72 -2.29 1.78
C THR A 38 -8.79 -1.10 1.67
N ILE A 39 -8.85 -0.14 2.59
CA ILE A 39 -7.88 0.98 2.64
C ILE A 39 -6.46 0.44 2.88
N LEU A 40 -6.31 -0.49 3.83
CA LEU A 40 -5.04 -1.14 4.12
C LEU A 40 -4.53 -1.96 2.92
N GLU A 41 -5.43 -2.71 2.27
CA GLU A 41 -5.12 -3.45 1.04
C GLU A 41 -4.71 -2.53 -0.12
N ALA A 42 -5.31 -1.34 -0.22
CA ALA A 42 -4.99 -0.35 -1.23
C ALA A 42 -3.58 0.23 -1.04
N ILE A 43 -3.17 0.51 0.21
CA ILE A 43 -1.80 0.92 0.54
C ILE A 43 -0.80 -0.14 0.07
N ALA A 44 -1.03 -1.39 0.43
CA ALA A 44 -0.13 -2.48 0.04
C ALA A 44 -0.10 -2.69 -1.47
N TRP A 45 -1.25 -2.60 -2.14
CA TRP A 45 -1.35 -2.71 -3.59
C TRP A 45 -0.65 -1.54 -4.30
N ALA A 46 -0.76 -0.31 -3.81
CA ALA A 46 -0.04 0.84 -4.36
C ALA A 46 1.47 0.58 -4.35
N MET A 47 2.03 0.08 -3.25
CA MET A 47 3.46 -0.20 -3.11
C MET A 47 3.92 -1.38 -3.98
N TYR A 48 3.28 -2.54 -3.83
CA TYR A 48 3.80 -3.80 -4.35
C TYR A 48 3.03 -4.36 -5.55
N GLY A 49 1.89 -3.77 -5.92
CA GLY A 49 1.07 -4.20 -7.05
C GLY A 49 0.30 -5.49 -6.80
N MET A 50 0.03 -6.24 -7.88
CA MET A 50 -0.78 -7.47 -7.84
C MET A 50 -0.32 -8.52 -6.81
N PRO A 51 0.98 -8.74 -6.56
CA PRO A 51 1.42 -9.63 -5.49
C PRO A 51 0.88 -9.28 -4.09
N ALA A 52 0.56 -8.00 -3.83
CA ALA A 52 -0.04 -7.57 -2.56
C ALA A 52 -1.57 -7.50 -2.59
N ALA A 53 -2.20 -7.63 -3.76
CA ALA A 53 -3.65 -7.71 -3.85
C ALA A 53 -4.15 -9.07 -3.38
N ARG A 54 -5.23 -9.08 -2.61
CA ARG A 54 -6.05 -10.29 -2.46
C ARG A 54 -6.89 -10.46 -3.73
N GLY A 55 -6.87 -11.64 -4.32
CA GLY A 55 -7.69 -11.97 -5.49
C GLY A 55 -7.14 -11.47 -6.83
N SER A 56 -8.02 -11.33 -7.82
CA SER A 56 -7.67 -10.97 -9.21
C SER A 56 -7.93 -9.49 -9.53
N ARG A 57 -7.47 -9.06 -10.70
CA ARG A 57 -7.75 -7.71 -11.25
C ARG A 57 -9.23 -7.38 -11.29
N GLU A 58 -10.08 -8.38 -11.55
CA GLU A 58 -11.54 -8.22 -11.56
C GLU A 58 -12.08 -7.96 -10.16
N THR A 59 -11.55 -8.66 -9.16
CA THR A 59 -11.98 -8.48 -7.76
C THR A 59 -11.50 -7.16 -7.14
N ILE A 60 -10.47 -6.53 -7.72
CA ILE A 60 -10.00 -5.20 -7.32
C ILE A 60 -10.96 -4.12 -7.82
N ARG A 61 -11.56 -4.30 -9.00
CA ARG A 61 -12.54 -3.36 -9.54
C ARG A 61 -13.78 -3.33 -8.64
N ARG A 62 -14.27 -2.13 -8.36
CA ARG A 62 -15.55 -1.94 -7.67
C ARG A 62 -16.70 -2.62 -8.43
N ARG A 63 -17.51 -3.40 -7.72
CA ARG A 63 -18.74 -3.97 -8.27
C ARG A 63 -19.70 -2.83 -8.64
N GLY A 64 -20.21 -2.86 -9.87
CA GLY A 64 -21.05 -1.79 -10.42
C GLY A 64 -20.28 -0.59 -10.98
N ALA A 65 -18.94 -0.61 -10.98
CA ALA A 65 -18.18 0.41 -11.69
C ALA A 65 -18.44 0.31 -13.22
N PRO A 66 -18.62 1.44 -13.92
CA PRO A 66 -18.79 1.44 -15.37
C PRO A 66 -17.66 0.67 -16.09
N PRO A 67 -17.92 0.06 -17.28
CA PRO A 67 -16.93 -0.78 -17.98
C PRO A 67 -15.58 -0.09 -18.27
N ARG A 68 -15.57 1.24 -18.37
CA ARG A 68 -14.37 2.06 -18.64
C ARG A 68 -13.92 2.89 -17.43
N ALA A 69 -14.53 2.70 -16.27
CA ALA A 69 -14.13 3.42 -15.07
C ALA A 69 -12.69 3.05 -14.71
N LYS A 70 -11.88 4.08 -14.47
CA LYS A 70 -10.50 3.93 -14.02
C LYS A 70 -10.50 3.34 -12.61
N VAL A 71 -9.66 2.34 -12.40
CA VAL A 71 -9.40 1.75 -11.08
C VAL A 71 -7.99 2.18 -10.72
N GLU A 72 -7.89 3.07 -9.74
CA GLU A 72 -6.65 3.77 -9.40
C GLU A 72 -6.49 3.90 -7.89
N VAL A 73 -5.26 3.79 -7.42
CA VAL A 73 -4.85 4.20 -6.08
C VAL A 73 -3.70 5.17 -6.24
N GLU A 74 -3.88 6.37 -5.69
CA GLU A 74 -2.84 7.38 -5.55
C GLU A 74 -2.46 7.50 -4.09
N MET A 75 -1.16 7.49 -3.79
CA MET A 75 -0.65 7.53 -2.43
C MET A 75 0.58 8.42 -2.36
N GLU A 76 0.59 9.30 -1.37
CA GLU A 76 1.71 10.18 -1.07
C GLU A 76 2.36 9.73 0.25
N PHE A 77 3.69 9.62 0.25
CA PHE A 77 4.44 9.24 1.44
C PHE A 77 5.84 9.86 1.46
N ALA A 78 6.36 10.06 2.66
CA ALA A 78 7.72 10.50 2.92
C ALA A 78 8.61 9.32 3.35
N LEU A 79 9.85 9.31 2.86
CA LEU A 79 10.89 8.38 3.27
C LEU A 79 12.25 9.10 3.36
N GLY A 80 12.77 9.23 4.58
CA GLY A 80 13.94 10.06 4.83
C GLY A 80 13.65 11.52 4.45
N PRO A 81 14.52 12.21 3.70
CA PRO A 81 14.32 13.59 3.28
C PRO A 81 13.39 13.73 2.05
N HIS A 82 12.99 12.61 1.43
CA HIS A 82 12.30 12.62 0.15
C HIS A 82 10.79 12.41 0.28
N GLN A 83 10.04 13.07 -0.59
CA GLN A 83 8.61 12.86 -0.77
C GLN A 83 8.35 12.07 -2.05
N TYR A 84 7.39 11.15 -2.00
CA TYR A 84 7.04 10.29 -3.11
C TYR A 84 5.54 10.30 -3.34
N ARG A 85 5.15 10.21 -4.61
CA ARG A 85 3.76 10.02 -5.02
C ARG A 85 3.69 8.83 -5.96
N ILE A 86 2.94 7.81 -5.57
CA ILE A 86 2.66 6.63 -6.38
C ILE A 86 1.26 6.77 -6.94
N LEU A 87 1.12 6.68 -8.27
CA LEU A 87 -0.15 6.50 -8.94
C LEU A 87 -0.16 5.11 -9.57
N ARG A 88 -1.01 4.20 -9.08
CA ARG A 88 -1.14 2.86 -9.62
C ARG A 88 -2.54 2.61 -10.14
N SER A 89 -2.63 2.12 -11.37
CA SER A 89 -3.85 1.60 -11.98
C SER A 89 -3.71 0.10 -12.21
N LEU A 90 -4.77 -0.54 -12.72
CA LEU A 90 -4.67 -1.95 -13.12
C LEU A 90 -3.55 -2.15 -14.15
N ASN A 91 -3.47 -1.28 -15.16
CA ASN A 91 -2.63 -1.47 -16.34
C ASN A 91 -1.34 -0.63 -16.34
N GLY A 92 -1.12 0.21 -15.33
CA GLY A 92 0.03 1.12 -15.29
C GLY A 92 0.38 1.52 -13.86
N ALA A 93 1.60 2.01 -13.68
CA ALA A 93 2.03 2.61 -12.44
C ALA A 93 3.04 3.70 -12.72
N GLU A 94 3.00 4.76 -11.94
CA GLU A 94 3.93 5.87 -11.98
C GLU A 94 4.40 6.17 -10.56
N LEU A 95 5.69 6.45 -10.41
CA LEU A 95 6.31 6.92 -9.18
C LEU A 95 6.96 8.27 -9.46
N TYR A 96 6.59 9.26 -8.68
CA TYR A 96 7.17 10.59 -8.69
C TYR A 96 7.95 10.81 -7.40
N GLN A 97 8.98 11.65 -7.47
CA GLN A 97 9.84 11.99 -6.34
C GLN A 97 9.95 13.52 -6.25
N ASP A 98 9.89 14.06 -5.03
CA ASP A 98 10.16 15.45 -4.68
C ASP A 98 9.40 16.51 -5.52
N GLY A 99 8.20 16.15 -6.00
CA GLY A 99 7.35 17.05 -6.79
C GLY A 99 7.73 17.15 -8.27
N ASP A 100 8.64 16.31 -8.75
CA ASP A 100 9.04 16.28 -10.17
C ASP A 100 7.84 16.08 -11.11
N SER A 101 7.89 16.75 -12.27
CA SER A 101 6.84 16.63 -13.30
C SER A 101 6.91 15.31 -14.07
N ALA A 102 8.08 14.68 -14.11
CA ALA A 102 8.30 13.40 -14.79
C ALA A 102 8.43 12.26 -13.75
N PRO A 103 7.85 11.09 -14.01
CA PRO A 103 7.98 9.96 -13.11
C PRO A 103 9.41 9.39 -13.12
N VAL A 104 9.95 9.09 -11.95
CA VAL A 104 11.22 8.35 -11.79
C VAL A 104 11.09 6.87 -12.16
N ALA A 105 9.86 6.36 -12.29
CA ALA A 105 9.52 5.05 -12.85
C ALA A 105 8.07 5.05 -13.35
N ASN A 106 7.78 4.42 -14.50
CA ASN A 106 6.49 4.54 -15.19
C ASN A 106 5.90 3.23 -15.75
N SER A 107 6.31 2.08 -15.20
CA SER A 107 5.72 0.79 -15.52
C SER A 107 5.36 0.02 -14.25
N LEU A 108 4.44 -0.93 -14.36
CA LEU A 108 4.05 -1.79 -13.23
C LEU A 108 5.27 -2.45 -12.57
N ALA A 109 6.19 -2.99 -13.38
CA ALA A 109 7.39 -3.68 -12.91
C ALA A 109 8.42 -2.71 -12.32
N SER A 110 8.77 -1.65 -13.07
CA SER A 110 9.80 -0.70 -12.63
C SER A 110 9.39 0.08 -11.38
N VAL A 111 8.11 0.42 -11.23
CA VAL A 111 7.61 1.07 -10.00
C VAL A 111 7.70 0.10 -8.82
N THR A 112 7.23 -1.14 -8.96
CA THR A 112 7.31 -2.12 -7.88
C THR A 112 8.76 -2.41 -7.48
N GLU A 113 9.68 -2.57 -8.45
CA GLU A 113 11.10 -2.76 -8.19
C GLU A 113 11.70 -1.58 -7.42
N ARG A 114 11.44 -0.35 -7.90
CA ARG A 114 11.96 0.87 -7.28
C ARG A 114 11.42 1.03 -5.86
N VAL A 115 10.12 0.85 -5.64
CA VAL A 115 9.50 0.95 -4.31
C VAL A 115 10.04 -0.10 -3.35
N THR A 116 10.19 -1.34 -3.81
CA THR A 116 10.77 -2.43 -2.99
C THR A 116 12.21 -2.08 -2.57
N ARG A 117 13.01 -1.54 -3.49
CA ARG A 117 14.38 -1.09 -3.19
C ARG A 117 14.39 0.10 -2.22
N LEU A 118 13.51 1.07 -2.41
CA LEU A 118 13.41 2.26 -1.54
C LEU A 118 13.05 1.86 -0.11
N LEU A 119 12.06 0.99 0.05
CA LEU A 119 11.63 0.53 1.38
C LEU A 119 12.62 -0.43 2.03
N GLY A 120 13.52 -1.04 1.25
CA GLY A 120 14.44 -2.07 1.75
C GLY A 120 13.72 -3.32 2.27
N MET A 121 12.44 -3.49 1.93
CA MET A 121 11.57 -4.53 2.47
C MET A 121 10.76 -5.16 1.35
N THR A 122 10.69 -6.49 1.37
CA THR A 122 9.77 -7.26 0.53
C THR A 122 8.32 -7.00 0.95
N ARG A 123 7.38 -7.43 0.10
CA ARG A 123 5.94 -7.41 0.41
C ARG A 123 5.66 -8.05 1.78
N ASP A 124 6.21 -9.24 2.01
CA ASP A 124 5.89 -10.03 3.21
C ASP A 124 6.45 -9.38 4.46
N GLU A 125 7.65 -8.80 4.39
CA GLU A 125 8.22 -8.01 5.49
C GLU A 125 7.38 -6.77 5.77
N PHE A 126 6.94 -6.05 4.72
CA PHE A 126 6.07 -4.91 4.90
C PHE A 126 4.75 -5.27 5.61
N PHE A 127 4.11 -6.37 5.21
CA PHE A 127 2.90 -6.83 5.88
C PHE A 127 3.15 -7.25 7.33
N ASN A 128 4.25 -7.92 7.64
CA ASN A 128 4.55 -8.34 9.01
C ASN A 128 5.00 -7.18 9.93
N THR A 129 5.49 -6.07 9.37
CA THR A 129 6.00 -4.93 10.15
C THR A 129 4.99 -3.78 10.24
N TYR A 130 4.37 -3.39 9.13
CA TYR A 130 3.49 -2.22 9.04
C TYR A 130 2.00 -2.56 9.16
N PHE A 131 1.62 -3.83 8.95
CA PHE A 131 0.26 -4.28 9.18
C PHE A 131 0.21 -5.26 10.35
N THR A 132 -0.68 -4.98 11.29
CA THR A 132 -1.10 -5.98 12.26
C THR A 132 -2.56 -6.24 11.99
N GLY A 133 -2.86 -7.27 11.21
CA GLY A 133 -4.23 -7.78 11.09
C GLY A 133 -4.80 -8.14 12.47
N GLN A 134 -6.13 -8.23 12.55
CA GLN A 134 -6.87 -8.59 13.79
C GLN A 134 -6.40 -9.91 14.46
N LYS A 135 -5.60 -10.74 13.77
CA LYS A 135 -5.03 -12.00 14.26
C LYS A 135 -3.48 -12.04 14.21
N GLU A 136 -2.81 -11.01 13.71
CA GLU A 136 -1.35 -11.01 13.43
C GLU A 136 -0.50 -10.45 14.58
N LEU A 137 -1.11 -9.86 15.61
CA LEU A 137 -0.41 -9.57 16.88
C LEU A 137 0.23 -10.83 17.51
N ALA A 138 -0.23 -12.02 17.10
CA ALA A 138 0.33 -13.30 17.51
C ALA A 138 1.54 -13.76 16.67
N VAL A 139 1.88 -13.12 15.54
CA VAL A 139 2.97 -13.59 14.66
C VAL A 139 4.32 -13.48 15.36
N MET A 140 4.64 -12.35 16.01
CA MET A 140 5.86 -12.24 16.82
C MET A 140 5.85 -13.21 18.02
N ALA A 141 4.69 -13.45 18.62
CA ALA A 141 4.54 -14.39 19.72
C ALA A 141 4.72 -15.85 19.27
N ALA A 142 4.39 -16.17 18.01
CA ALA A 142 4.46 -17.50 17.42
C ALA A 142 5.81 -17.81 16.74
N MET A 143 6.59 -16.79 16.38
CA MET A 143 7.93 -16.98 15.80
C MET A 143 8.88 -17.68 16.76
N SER A 144 9.78 -18.50 16.24
CA SER A 144 10.91 -19.02 17.02
C SER A 144 11.92 -17.91 17.34
N ALA A 145 12.75 -18.12 18.37
CA ALA A 145 13.81 -17.18 18.73
C ALA A 145 14.73 -16.78 17.55
N PRO A 146 15.21 -17.71 16.69
CA PRO A 146 16.04 -17.33 15.54
C PRO A 146 15.27 -16.55 14.47
N GLU A 147 14.02 -16.90 14.17
CA GLU A 147 13.19 -16.17 13.20
C GLU A 147 12.92 -14.73 13.65
N ARG A 148 12.62 -14.52 14.94
CA ARG A 148 12.47 -13.18 15.51
C ARG A 148 13.76 -12.38 15.42
N ALA A 149 14.91 -12.96 15.76
CA ALA A 149 16.19 -12.26 15.72
C ALA A 149 16.52 -11.81 14.29
N GLN A 150 16.27 -12.68 13.31
CA GLN A 150 16.50 -12.36 11.91
C GLN A 150 15.52 -11.30 11.39
N PHE A 151 14.25 -11.35 11.82
CA PHE A 151 13.26 -10.32 11.49
C PHE A 151 13.64 -8.96 12.10
N LEU A 152 13.99 -8.91 13.38
CA LEU A 152 14.39 -7.67 14.06
C LEU A 152 15.66 -7.07 13.46
N SER A 153 16.66 -7.88 13.13
CA SER A 153 17.88 -7.41 12.47
C SER A 153 17.57 -6.75 11.11
N ARG A 154 16.63 -7.28 10.33
CA ARG A 154 16.23 -6.64 9.06
C ARG A 154 15.45 -5.35 9.25
N VAL A 155 14.64 -5.26 10.30
CA VAL A 155 13.80 -4.08 10.57
C VAL A 155 14.61 -2.93 11.18
N LEU A 156 15.62 -3.24 12.00
CA LEU A 156 16.41 -2.25 12.74
C LEU A 156 17.67 -1.77 12.01
N GLY A 157 18.13 -2.51 10.99
CA GLY A 157 19.39 -2.24 10.28
C GLY A 157 20.58 -2.90 10.95
#